data_AF-A0A084XZT6-F1
#
_entry.id   AF-A0A084XZT6-F1
#
_cell.length_a   1.000
_cell.length_b   1.000
_cell.length_c   1.000
_cell.angle_alpha   90.00
_cell.angle_beta   90.00
_cell.angle_gamma   90.00
#
_symmetry.space_group_name_H-M   'P 1'
#
loop_
_entity.id
_entity.type
_entity.pdbx_description
1 polymer ?
#
loop_
_entity_poly.entity_id
_entity_poly.type
_entity_poly.pdbx_seq_one_letter_code
_entity_poly.pdbx_strand_id
1 'polypeptide(L)'
;MFDIGFSEMIVIAIVALVVIGPERLPKVARTAGHMLGRLQRYVNDVKSDINREIQLEELKKLQSELQESARSVEQSLTTEMNAARQAVSQTAQALSDDLQPMAALEQPAAAPTAPSPATSHALPPASAAAVSAANPEQPQRPV
;
A
#
# COMPACT_ATOMS: atom_id res chain seq x y z
N MET A 1 1.13 8.46 10.58
CA MET A 1 0.70 9.86 10.37
C MET A 1 -0.22 10.41 11.48
N PHE A 2 -0.22 9.79 12.67
CA PHE A 2 -0.72 10.40 13.91
C PHE A 2 0.12 9.85 15.05
N ASP A 3 1.35 10.32 15.13
CA ASP A 3 2.25 10.04 16.24
C ASP A 3 1.84 10.94 17.41
N ILE A 4 0.69 10.64 18.02
CA ILE A 4 0.28 11.28 19.29
C ILE A 4 1.16 10.68 20.38
N GLY A 5 2.34 11.25 20.53
CA GLY A 5 3.28 10.92 21.58
C GLY A 5 2.98 11.70 22.86
N PHE A 6 3.77 11.37 23.89
CA PHE A 6 3.75 12.11 25.15
C PHE A 6 4.13 13.59 24.94
N SER A 7 5.03 13.87 23.99
CA SER A 7 5.48 15.22 23.63
C SER A 7 4.33 16.08 23.08
N GLU A 8 3.55 15.56 22.14
CA GLU A 8 2.40 16.28 21.56
C GLU A 8 1.33 16.57 22.62
N MET A 9 1.07 15.64 23.53
CA MET A 9 0.15 15.83 24.65
C MET A 9 0.56 17.00 25.55
N ILE A 10 1.86 17.17 25.82
CA ILE A 10 2.38 18.31 26.60
C ILE A 10 2.15 19.62 25.85
N VAL A 11 2.45 19.67 24.54
CA VAL A 11 2.25 20.88 23.74
C VAL A 11 0.79 21.31 23.74
N ILE A 12 -0.13 20.36 23.54
CA ILE A 12 -1.58 20.63 23.60
C ILE A 12 -1.99 21.10 24.99
N ALA A 13 -1.47 20.50 26.06
CA ALA A 13 -1.76 20.93 27.43
C ALA A 13 -1.33 22.38 27.68
N ILE A 14 -0.14 22.77 27.22
CA ILE A 14 0.36 24.15 27.34
C ILE A 14 -0.56 25.11 26.57
N VAL A 15 -0.90 24.80 25.32
CA VAL A 15 -1.80 25.64 24.50
C VAL A 15 -3.17 25.77 25.16
N ALA A 16 -3.73 24.67 25.66
CA ALA A 16 -5.00 24.68 26.37
C ALA A 16 -4.94 25.55 27.65
N LEU A 17 -3.85 25.50 28.41
CA LEU A 17 -3.65 26.35 29.58
C LEU A 17 -3.59 27.83 29.21
N VAL A 18 -2.98 28.21 28.09
CA VAL A 18 -2.91 29.61 27.64
C VAL A 18 -4.26 30.11 27.14
N VAL A 19 -4.95 29.32 26.33
CA VAL A 19 -6.21 29.74 25.67
C VAL A 19 -7.38 29.76 26.65
N ILE A 20 -7.53 28.70 27.45
CA ILE A 20 -8.65 28.54 28.39
C ILE A 20 -8.30 29.16 29.75
N GLY A 21 -7.02 29.15 30.12
CA GLY A 21 -6.53 29.56 31.43
C GLY A 21 -6.35 28.37 32.38
N PRO A 22 -5.30 28.40 33.23
CA PRO A 22 -5.00 27.31 34.18
C PRO A 22 -6.09 27.08 35.22
N GLU A 23 -6.85 28.10 35.58
CA GLU A 23 -7.94 27.99 36.57
C GLU A 23 -9.22 27.39 35.96
N ARG A 24 -9.44 27.55 34.64
CA ARG A 24 -10.67 27.15 33.96
C ARG A 24 -10.59 25.76 33.33
N LEU A 25 -9.41 25.36 32.86
CA LEU A 25 -9.16 24.02 32.31
C LEU A 25 -9.64 22.89 33.26
N PRO A 26 -9.30 22.87 34.57
CA PRO A 26 -9.75 21.80 35.47
C PRO A 26 -11.28 21.78 35.63
N LYS A 27 -11.94 22.95 35.57
CA LYS A 27 -13.40 23.05 35.64
C LYS A 27 -14.07 22.46 34.40
N VAL A 28 -13.52 22.75 33.21
CA VAL A 28 -14.01 22.19 31.93
C VAL A 28 -13.76 20.69 31.88
N ALA A 29 -12.55 20.22 32.22
CA ALA A 29 -12.21 18.81 32.25
C ALA A 29 -13.12 18.02 33.21
N ARG A 30 -13.41 18.56 34.39
CA ARG A 30 -14.38 17.96 35.33
C ARG A 30 -15.78 17.88 34.74
N THR A 31 -16.25 18.96 34.10
CA THR A 31 -17.60 19.01 33.52
C THR A 31 -17.74 18.04 32.34
N ALA A 32 -16.78 18.07 31.42
CA ALA A 32 -16.70 17.15 30.28
C ALA A 32 -16.59 15.70 30.74
N GLY A 33 -15.73 15.43 31.73
CA GLY A 33 -15.59 14.10 32.33
C GLY A 33 -16.88 13.61 32.99
N HIS A 34 -17.66 14.50 33.63
CA HIS A 34 -18.94 14.14 34.21
C HIS A 34 -20.00 13.79 33.15
N MET A 35 -20.04 14.54 32.05
CA MET A 35 -20.92 14.24 30.91
C MET A 35 -20.51 12.94 30.21
N LEU A 36 -19.22 12.77 29.95
CA LEU A 36 -18.69 11.57 29.30
C LEU A 36 -18.87 10.33 30.20
N GLY A 37 -18.67 10.47 31.51
CA GLY A 37 -18.91 9.40 32.47
C GLY A 37 -20.37 8.99 32.57
N ARG A 38 -21.31 9.95 32.48
CA ARG A 38 -22.75 9.65 32.39
C ARG A 38 -23.10 8.93 31.09
N LEU A 39 -22.55 9.39 29.96
CA LEU A 39 -22.75 8.73 28.67
C LEU A 39 -22.18 7.30 28.68
N GLN A 40 -20.96 7.13 29.19
CA GLN A 40 -20.33 5.82 29.32
C GLN A 40 -21.15 4.89 30.20
N ARG A 41 -21.74 5.40 31.29
CA ARG A 41 -22.63 4.62 32.15
C ARG A 41 -23.91 4.22 31.42
N TYR A 42 -24.54 5.14 30.69
CA TYR A 42 -25.71 4.83 29.87
C TYR A 42 -25.42 3.79 28.79
N VAL A 43 -24.28 3.90 28.11
CA VAL A 43 -23.82 2.91 27.12
C VAL A 43 -23.57 1.56 27.81
N ASN A 44 -22.99 1.53 29.01
CA ASN A 44 -22.77 0.30 29.75
C ASN A 44 -24.08 -0.33 30.24
N ASP A 45 -25.05 0.46 30.68
CA ASP A 45 -26.37 -0.02 31.10
C ASP A 45 -27.13 -0.61 29.91
N VAL A 46 -27.17 0.11 28.78
CA VAL A 46 -27.74 -0.38 27.52
C VAL A 46 -26.99 -1.62 27.01
N LYS A 47 -25.66 -1.66 27.08
CA LYS A 47 -24.88 -2.85 26.73
C LYS A 47 -25.19 -4.01 27.67
N SER A 48 -25.40 -3.76 28.96
CA SER A 48 -25.77 -4.76 29.94
C SER A 48 -27.15 -5.33 29.67
N ASP A 49 -28.13 -4.47 29.38
CA ASP A 49 -29.51 -4.87 29.05
C ASP A 49 -29.56 -5.63 27.71
N ILE A 50 -28.89 -5.10 26.68
CA ILE A 50 -28.71 -5.79 25.40
C ILE A 50 -27.98 -7.13 25.58
N ASN A 51 -26.95 -7.22 26.41
CA ASN A 51 -26.23 -8.49 26.65
C ASN A 51 -27.03 -9.46 27.54
N ARG A 52 -28.06 -8.97 28.25
CA ARG A 52 -29.01 -9.79 29.01
C ARG A 52 -30.11 -10.37 28.12
N GLU A 53 -30.45 -9.67 27.04
CA GLU A 53 -31.56 -10.00 26.13
C GLU A 53 -31.08 -10.64 24.81
N ILE A 54 -29.94 -10.20 24.28
CA ILE A 54 -29.15 -10.92 23.28
C ILE A 54 -28.40 -12.05 23.99
N GLN A 55 -29.09 -13.16 24.17
CA GLN A 55 -28.41 -14.45 24.07
C GLN A 55 -27.68 -14.47 22.73
N LEU A 56 -26.45 -15.01 22.71
CA LEU A 56 -25.43 -15.02 21.64
C LEU A 56 -25.90 -15.36 20.21
N GLU A 57 -27.17 -15.67 20.00
CA GLU A 57 -27.82 -16.10 18.77
C GLU A 57 -28.05 -14.96 17.77
N GLU A 58 -28.46 -13.75 18.17
CA GLU A 58 -28.71 -12.66 17.20
C GLU A 58 -27.42 -12.07 16.62
N LEU A 59 -26.40 -11.86 17.44
CA LEU A 59 -25.07 -11.42 16.95
C LEU A 59 -24.42 -12.46 16.05
N LYS A 60 -24.62 -13.76 16.35
CA LYS A 60 -24.13 -14.87 15.53
C LYS A 60 -24.90 -14.98 14.21
N LYS A 61 -26.20 -14.67 14.21
CA LYS A 61 -27.05 -14.61 13.02
C LYS A 61 -26.67 -13.45 12.10
N LEU A 62 -26.44 -12.25 12.65
CA LEU A 62 -25.93 -11.10 11.88
C LEU A 62 -24.56 -11.40 11.27
N GLN A 63 -23.67 -12.04 12.04
CA GLN A 63 -22.36 -12.45 11.51
C GLN A 63 -22.48 -13.50 10.40
N SER A 64 -23.38 -14.49 10.54
CA SER A 64 -23.59 -15.51 9.50
C SER A 64 -24.21 -14.93 8.22
N GLU A 65 -25.21 -14.06 8.34
CA GLU A 65 -25.84 -13.39 7.18
C GLU A 65 -24.84 -12.51 6.42
N LEU A 66 -23.96 -11.79 7.13
CA LEU A 66 -22.91 -10.99 6.52
C LEU A 66 -21.85 -11.86 5.83
N GLN A 67 -21.46 -12.99 6.43
CA GLN A 67 -20.50 -13.91 5.84
C GLN A 67 -21.05 -14.62 4.60
N GLU A 68 -22.32 -15.01 4.62
CA GLU A 68 -23.01 -15.61 3.48
C GLU A 68 -23.19 -14.61 2.34
N SER A 69 -23.58 -13.37 2.67
CA SER A 69 -23.63 -12.27 1.72
C SER A 69 -22.27 -12.00 1.08
N ALA A 70 -21.20 -11.94 1.88
CA ALA A 70 -19.83 -11.76 1.38
C ALA A 70 -19.40 -12.89 0.43
N ARG A 71 -19.65 -14.16 0.80
CA ARG A 71 -19.34 -15.32 -0.06
C ARG A 71 -20.10 -15.30 -1.38
N SER A 72 -21.39 -14.93 -1.35
CA SER A 72 -22.22 -14.84 -2.55
C SER A 72 -21.73 -13.75 -3.51
N VAL A 73 -21.28 -12.61 -2.98
CA VAL A 73 -20.67 -11.53 -3.75
C VAL A 73 -19.34 -11.99 -4.33
N GLU A 74 -18.47 -12.61 -3.54
CA GLU A 74 -17.19 -13.15 -4.02
C GLU A 74 -17.37 -14.16 -5.16
N GLN A 75 -18.32 -15.09 -5.04
CA GLN A 75 -18.65 -16.07 -6.08
C GLN A 75 -19.21 -15.42 -7.34
N SER A 76 -20.11 -14.45 -7.18
CA SER A 76 -20.69 -13.71 -8.30
C SER A 76 -19.60 -12.92 -9.04
N LEU A 77 -18.76 -12.18 -8.31
CA LEU A 77 -17.65 -11.43 -8.90
C LEU A 77 -16.62 -12.32 -9.59
N THR A 78 -16.30 -13.48 -9.00
CA THR A 78 -15.36 -14.43 -9.61
C THR A 78 -15.93 -15.02 -10.90
N THR A 79 -17.22 -15.35 -10.92
CA THR A 79 -17.91 -15.90 -12.09
C THR A 79 -17.99 -14.87 -13.23
N GLU A 80 -18.45 -13.66 -12.91
CA GLU A 80 -18.52 -12.53 -13.84
C GLU A 80 -17.12 -12.18 -14.41
N MET A 81 -16.09 -12.15 -13.55
CA MET A 81 -14.73 -11.83 -13.99
C MET A 81 -14.13 -12.92 -14.88
N ASN A 82 -14.41 -14.20 -14.62
CA ASN A 82 -13.96 -15.29 -15.47
C ASN A 82 -14.67 -15.28 -16.83
N ALA A 83 -15.98 -15.02 -16.85
CA ALA A 83 -16.75 -14.86 -18.09
C ALA A 83 -16.26 -13.68 -18.92
N ALA A 84 -16.00 -12.53 -18.28
CA ALA A 84 -15.43 -11.35 -18.91
C ALA A 84 -14.04 -11.64 -19.51
N ARG A 85 -13.16 -12.33 -18.77
CA ARG A 85 -11.83 -12.75 -19.26
C ARG A 85 -11.94 -13.66 -20.49
N GLN A 86 -12.86 -14.62 -20.48
CA GLN A 86 -13.08 -15.50 -21.63
C GLN A 86 -13.59 -14.74 -22.85
N ALA A 87 -14.58 -13.87 -22.68
CA ALA A 87 -15.12 -13.04 -23.76
C ALA A 87 -14.03 -12.13 -24.37
N VAL A 88 -13.21 -11.49 -23.54
CA VAL A 88 -12.08 -10.67 -24.00
C VAL A 88 -11.05 -11.53 -24.72
N SER A 89 -10.72 -12.71 -24.21
CA SER A 89 -9.73 -13.59 -24.85
C SER A 89 -10.20 -14.13 -26.21
N GLN A 90 -11.48 -14.49 -26.35
CA GLN A 90 -12.07 -14.91 -27.61
C GLN A 90 -12.12 -13.76 -28.62
N THR A 91 -12.47 -12.56 -28.15
CA THR A 91 -12.45 -11.36 -28.99
C THR A 91 -11.03 -11.06 -29.46
N ALA A 92 -10.04 -11.07 -28.57
CA ALA A 92 -8.64 -10.86 -28.92
C ALA A 92 -8.12 -11.91 -29.91
N GLN A 93 -8.49 -13.18 -29.74
CA GLN A 93 -8.13 -14.25 -30.69
C GLN A 93 -8.79 -14.04 -32.05
N ALA A 94 -10.09 -13.70 -32.10
CA ALA A 94 -10.79 -13.43 -33.35
C ALA A 94 -10.20 -12.22 -34.10
N LEU A 95 -9.83 -11.15 -33.38
CA LEU A 95 -9.13 -10.02 -33.99
C LEU A 95 -7.72 -10.39 -34.48
N SER A 96 -7.00 -11.27 -33.76
CA SER A 96 -5.67 -11.72 -34.18
C SER A 96 -5.76 -12.54 -35.48
N ASP A 97 -6.72 -13.46 -35.54
CA ASP A 97 -6.98 -14.34 -36.70
C ASP A 97 -7.40 -13.52 -37.94
N ASP A 98 -8.21 -12.47 -37.75
CA ASP A 98 -8.65 -11.57 -38.83
C ASP A 98 -7.54 -10.64 -39.34
N LEU A 99 -6.57 -10.28 -38.47
CA LEU A 99 -5.44 -9.42 -38.84
C LEU A 99 -4.23 -10.20 -39.43
N GLN A 100 -4.13 -11.50 -39.20
CA GLN A 100 -3.10 -12.38 -39.79
C GLN A 100 -3.12 -12.47 -41.33
N PRO A 101 -4.28 -12.54 -42.03
CA PRO A 101 -4.30 -12.56 -43.49
C PRO A 101 -3.93 -11.21 -44.14
N MET A 102 -3.98 -10.09 -43.42
CA MET A 102 -3.51 -8.79 -43.94
C MET A 102 -1.98 -8.62 -43.83
N ALA A 103 -1.34 -9.20 -42.80
CA ALA A 103 0.12 -9.20 -42.68
C ALA A 103 0.80 -10.16 -43.68
N ALA A 104 0.08 -11.17 -44.18
CA ALA A 104 0.59 -12.15 -45.14
C ALA A 104 0.64 -11.64 -46.60
N LEU A 105 0.11 -10.44 -46.90
CA LEU A 105 0.16 -9.84 -48.24
C LEU A 105 1.35 -8.88 -48.45
N GLU A 106 2.16 -8.61 -47.43
CA GLU A 106 3.48 -7.97 -47.60
C GLU A 106 4.58 -9.01 -47.77
N GLN A 107 4.54 -9.74 -48.88
CA GLN A 107 5.71 -10.44 -49.38
C GLN A 107 5.94 -10.15 -50.87
N PRO A 108 6.90 -9.28 -51.19
CA PRO A 108 7.75 -9.41 -52.38
C PRO A 108 9.05 -10.10 -51.92
N ALA A 109 9.24 -11.39 -52.19
CA ALA A 109 9.87 -11.89 -53.42
C ALA A 109 11.18 -11.15 -53.79
N ALA A 110 12.33 -11.69 -53.35
CA ALA A 110 13.50 -12.01 -54.19
C ALA A 110 14.79 -12.25 -53.36
N ALA A 111 15.31 -13.48 -53.40
CA ALA A 111 16.72 -13.81 -53.15
C ALA A 111 17.57 -13.46 -54.40
N PRO A 112 18.89 -13.78 -54.55
CA PRO A 112 19.95 -14.18 -53.61
C PRO A 112 21.30 -13.42 -53.85
N THR A 113 22.19 -13.30 -52.86
CA THR A 113 23.65 -13.33 -53.11
C THR A 113 24.43 -13.59 -51.82
N ALA A 114 25.34 -14.55 -51.90
CA ALA A 114 26.24 -15.00 -50.84
C ALA A 114 27.49 -14.07 -50.74
N PRO A 115 28.60 -14.49 -50.09
CA PRO A 115 29.04 -14.03 -48.79
C PRO A 115 30.30 -13.13 -48.85
N SER A 116 30.51 -12.25 -47.87
CA SER A 116 31.88 -11.96 -47.42
C SER A 116 31.95 -11.29 -46.04
N PRO A 117 32.93 -11.70 -45.21
CA PRO A 117 33.15 -11.20 -43.85
C PRO A 117 34.12 -10.01 -43.83
N ALA A 118 33.87 -9.03 -42.97
CA ALA A 118 34.88 -8.07 -42.50
C ALA A 118 34.42 -7.57 -41.10
N THR A 119 34.88 -8.17 -40.00
CA THR A 119 36.11 -7.81 -39.26
C THR A 119 36.05 -6.42 -38.63
N SER A 120 35.72 -6.37 -37.32
CA SER A 120 36.32 -5.51 -36.27
C SER A 120 35.46 -5.66 -35.00
N HIS A 121 35.92 -5.95 -33.79
CA HIS A 121 37.23 -6.14 -33.22
C HIS A 121 37.02 -6.89 -31.89
N ALA A 122 37.96 -7.75 -31.52
CA ALA A 122 37.88 -8.71 -30.43
C ALA A 122 37.87 -8.08 -29.01
N LEU A 123 37.27 -8.82 -28.07
CA LEU A 123 37.58 -8.86 -26.63
C LEU A 123 39.07 -9.25 -26.37
N PRO A 124 39.59 -9.36 -25.12
CA PRO A 124 39.50 -8.57 -23.87
C PRO A 124 40.95 -8.31 -23.32
N PRO A 125 41.31 -8.58 -22.04
CA PRO A 125 41.24 -7.77 -20.82
C PRO A 125 42.62 -7.33 -20.24
N ALA A 126 42.58 -6.55 -19.15
CA ALA A 126 43.59 -6.45 -18.09
C ALA A 126 45.01 -5.94 -18.42
N SER A 127 45.39 -4.78 -17.85
CA SER A 127 46.73 -4.60 -17.26
C SER A 127 46.80 -3.38 -16.35
N ALA A 128 47.26 -3.63 -15.11
CA ALA A 128 48.16 -2.82 -14.26
C ALA A 128 47.87 -1.31 -14.06
N ALA A 129 47.56 -0.84 -12.86
CA ALA A 129 48.50 -0.66 -11.73
C ALA A 129 49.70 0.25 -12.05
N ALA A 130 49.65 1.49 -11.56
CA ALA A 130 50.78 2.36 -11.13
C ALA A 130 50.16 3.72 -10.70
N VAL A 131 49.96 4.02 -9.42
CA VAL A 131 50.97 4.56 -8.48
C VAL A 131 51.77 5.73 -9.08
N SER A 132 51.43 6.95 -8.66
CA SER A 132 52.32 8.13 -8.68
C SER A 132 51.77 9.08 -7.60
N ALA A 133 52.35 9.07 -6.38
CA ALA A 133 53.38 10.01 -5.93
C ALA A 133 52.85 11.47 -5.89
N ALA A 134 52.97 12.27 -4.82
CA ALA A 134 54.01 12.31 -3.81
C ALA A 134 53.55 13.09 -2.55
N ASN A 135 53.93 12.56 -1.39
CA ASN A 135 54.21 13.26 -0.13
C ASN A 135 55.64 13.85 -0.26
N PRO A 136 55.98 15.03 0.30
CA PRO A 136 56.37 15.16 1.72
C PRO A 136 55.91 16.52 2.31
N GLU A 137 55.84 16.82 3.61
CA GLU A 137 56.82 16.69 4.69
C GLU A 137 56.09 16.78 6.05
N GLN A 138 56.44 15.84 6.93
CA GLN A 138 56.50 16.01 8.39
C GLN A 138 57.77 16.80 8.74
N PRO A 139 57.90 17.49 9.90
CA PRO A 139 58.21 16.80 11.17
C PRO A 139 57.65 17.47 12.47
N GLN A 140 57.13 16.66 13.42
CA GLN A 140 57.70 16.29 14.75
C GLN A 140 57.76 17.45 15.78
N ARG A 141 56.94 17.43 16.86
CA ARG A 141 57.21 16.93 18.26
C ARG A 141 58.40 17.62 18.96
N PRO A 142 58.57 17.61 20.31
CA PRO A 142 57.87 16.90 21.41
C PRO A 142 57.43 17.91 22.53
N VAL A 143 56.84 17.57 23.69
CA VAL A 143 57.19 16.65 24.79
C VAL A 143 55.95 16.28 25.61
#